data_AF-A0A6N9CBX9-F1
#
_entry.id   AF-A0A6N9CBX9-F1
#
_cell.length_a   1.000
_cell.length_b   1.000
_cell.length_c   1.000
_cell.angle_alpha   90.00
_cell.angle_beta   90.00
_cell.angle_gamma   90.00
#
_symmetry.space_group_name_H-M   'P 1'
#
loop_
_entity.id
_entity.type
_entity.pdbx_description
1 polymer ?
#
loop_
_entity_poly.entity_id
_entity_poly.type
_entity_poly.pdbx_seq_one_letter_code
_entity_poly.pdbx_strand_id
1 'polypeptide(L)'
;VWTGDEVALIEREEVSRFACANDHPDAEAVLIPDTALHTVDFLPELEAAVGKTVLTANQVTMWEALRLANRLTPQSNLGRLMAVGRET
;
A
#
# COMPACT_ATOMS: atom_id res chain seq x y z
N VAL A 1 -3.05 10.85 14.74
CA VAL A 1 -2.10 11.50 13.81
C VAL A 1 -0.73 11.34 14.43
N TRP A 2 0.20 10.72 13.70
CA TRP A 2 1.57 10.48 14.14
C TRP A 2 2.51 11.52 13.51
N THR A 3 3.63 11.79 14.17
CA THR A 3 4.71 12.59 13.59
C THR A 3 5.63 11.70 12.74
N GLY A 4 6.45 12.31 11.87
CA GLY A 4 7.33 11.57 10.96
C GLY A 4 8.37 10.67 11.65
N ASP A 5 8.82 11.02 12.85
CA ASP A 5 9.78 10.20 13.60
C ASP A 5 9.08 9.02 14.33
N GLU A 6 7.86 9.25 14.82
CA GLU A 6 7.05 8.22 15.48
C GLU A 6 6.56 7.17 14.48
N VAL A 7 6.22 7.61 13.26
CA VAL A 7 5.57 6.74 12.27
C VAL A 7 6.43 5.56 11.82
N ALA A 8 7.76 5.74 11.84
CA ALA A 8 8.72 4.69 11.49
C ALA A 8 8.79 3.54 12.51
N LEU A 9 8.27 3.75 13.72
CA LEU A 9 8.29 2.78 14.82
C LEU A 9 6.94 2.07 15.01
N ILE A 10 5.95 2.38 14.16
CA ILE A 10 4.61 1.83 14.31
C ILE A 10 4.59 0.37 13.87
N GLU A 11 4.02 -0.46 14.74
CA GLU A 11 3.84 -1.87 14.48
C GLU A 11 2.77 -2.15 13.42
N ARG A 12 2.95 -3.24 12.68
CA ARG A 12 2.08 -3.61 11.54
C ARG A 12 0.60 -3.67 11.90
N GLU A 13 0.29 -4.23 13.07
CA GLU A 13 -1.07 -4.35 13.59
C GLU A 13 -1.73 -2.99 13.81
N GLU A 14 -0.95 -2.00 14.28
CA GLU A 14 -1.46 -0.66 14.50
C GLU A 14 -1.72 0.08 13.18
N VAL A 15 -0.88 -0.13 12.17
CA VAL A 15 -1.14 0.35 10.80
C VAL A 15 -2.42 -0.26 10.24
N SER A 16 -2.61 -1.58 10.35
CA SER A 16 -3.81 -2.27 9.88
C SER A 16 -5.07 -1.76 10.57
N ARG A 17 -5.05 -1.64 11.91
CA ARG A 17 -6.16 -1.09 12.69
C ARG A 17 -6.49 0.34 12.26
N PHE A 18 -5.47 1.17 12.05
CA PHE A 18 -5.65 2.54 11.61
C PHE A 18 -6.27 2.61 10.22
N ALA A 19 -5.81 1.79 9.27
CA ALA A 19 -6.37 1.72 7.93
C ALA A 19 -7.84 1.29 7.95
N CYS A 20 -8.18 0.21 8.68
CA CYS A 20 -9.57 -0.26 8.78
C CYS A 20 -10.50 0.75 9.45
N ALA A 21 -10.02 1.49 10.46
CA ALA A 21 -10.81 2.50 11.16
C ALA A 21 -11.10 3.75 10.32
N ASN A 22 -10.33 3.98 9.26
CA ASN A 22 -10.45 5.15 8.38
C ASN A 22 -10.95 4.79 6.97
N ASP A 23 -11.37 3.54 6.75
CA ASP A 23 -12.03 3.14 5.50
C ASP A 23 -13.49 3.68 5.43
N HIS A 24 -13.95 3.96 4.22
CA HIS A 24 -15.34 4.34 3.94
C HIS A 24 -16.02 3.20 3.19
N PRO A 25 -17.24 2.75 3.54
CA PRO A 25 -17.87 1.56 2.96
C PRO A 25 -17.89 1.57 1.43
N ASP A 26 -18.20 2.72 0.82
CA ASP A 26 -18.30 2.88 -0.64
C ASP A 26 -16.95 3.10 -1.36
N ALA A 27 -15.83 3.19 -0.63
CA ALA A 27 -14.52 3.37 -1.24
C ALA A 27 -14.05 2.07 -1.92
N GLU A 28 -13.47 2.19 -3.10
CA GLU A 28 -12.88 1.06 -3.85
C GLU A 28 -11.44 0.74 -3.40
N ALA A 29 -10.77 1.72 -2.79
CA ALA A 29 -9.40 1.60 -2.30
C ALA A 29 -9.14 2.51 -1.09
N VAL A 30 -8.12 2.16 -0.30
CA VAL A 30 -7.60 2.96 0.80
C VAL A 30 -6.20 3.49 0.42
N LEU A 31 -5.98 4.79 0.61
CA LEU A 31 -4.70 5.44 0.38
C LEU A 31 -3.96 5.66 1.71
N ILE A 32 -2.71 5.20 1.79
CA ILE A 32 -1.77 5.47 2.87
C ILE A 32 -0.59 6.26 2.28
N PRO A 33 -0.69 7.60 2.22
CA PRO A 33 0.26 8.44 1.50
C PRO A 33 1.48 8.81 2.38
N ASP A 34 2.10 7.83 3.04
CA ASP A 34 3.25 8.03 3.92
C ASP A 34 4.42 7.13 3.49
N THR A 35 5.61 7.72 3.35
CA THR A 35 6.82 7.02 2.93
C THR A 35 7.61 6.39 4.08
N ALA A 36 7.40 6.84 5.32
CA ALA A 36 8.09 6.33 6.51
C ALA A 36 7.38 5.09 7.11
N LEU A 37 6.16 4.78 6.69
CA LEU A 37 5.51 3.51 7.00
C LEU A 37 6.08 2.36 6.17
N HIS A 38 6.65 1.36 6.84
CA HIS A 38 7.24 0.15 6.23
C HIS A 38 6.18 -0.89 5.78
N THR A 39 5.17 -0.44 5.04
CA THR A 39 4.02 -1.25 4.60
C THR A 39 4.35 -2.32 3.57
N VAL A 40 5.42 -2.12 2.77
CA VAL A 40 5.79 -3.01 1.66
C VAL A 40 5.93 -4.47 2.10
N ASP A 41 6.43 -4.70 3.32
CA ASP A 41 6.68 -6.03 3.86
C ASP A 41 5.40 -6.81 4.27
N PHE A 42 4.22 -6.17 4.29
CA PHE A 42 2.95 -6.81 4.69
C PHE A 42 1.75 -6.28 3.91
N LEU A 43 1.97 -5.79 2.68
CA LEU A 43 0.91 -5.24 1.84
C LEU A 43 -0.25 -6.23 1.60
N PRO A 44 -0.02 -7.51 1.24
CA PRO A 44 -1.10 -8.48 1.06
C PRO A 44 -1.94 -8.69 2.33
N GLU A 45 -1.31 -8.74 3.50
CA GLU A 45 -1.98 -8.89 4.80
C GLU A 45 -2.78 -7.63 5.14
N LEU A 46 -2.24 -6.46 4.86
CA LEU A 46 -2.93 -5.18 5.04
C LEU A 46 -4.17 -5.08 4.14
N GLU A 47 -4.05 -5.44 2.86
CA GLU A 47 -5.19 -5.51 1.93
C GLU A 47 -6.24 -6.53 2.40
N ALA A 48 -5.82 -7.67 2.94
CA ALA A 48 -6.73 -8.67 3.49
C ALA A 48 -7.47 -8.16 4.73
N ALA A 49 -6.79 -7.42 5.61
CA ALA A 49 -7.39 -6.82 6.80
C ALA A 49 -8.41 -5.72 6.46
N VAL A 50 -8.09 -4.87 5.47
CA VAL A 50 -8.97 -3.80 4.99
C VAL A 50 -10.10 -4.34 4.10
N GLY A 51 -9.87 -5.44 3.39
CA GLY A 51 -10.80 -6.02 2.42
C GLY A 51 -10.81 -5.31 1.05
N LYS A 52 -9.96 -4.30 0.86
CA LYS A 52 -9.89 -3.45 -0.33
C LYS A 52 -8.46 -3.34 -0.84
N THR A 53 -8.30 -2.81 -2.04
CA THR A 53 -6.98 -2.44 -2.54
C THR A 53 -6.38 -1.35 -1.66
N VAL A 54 -5.11 -1.50 -1.28
CA VAL A 54 -4.39 -0.51 -0.48
C VAL A 54 -3.29 0.08 -1.33
N LEU A 55 -3.31 1.40 -1.49
CA LEU A 55 -2.31 2.17 -2.22
C LEU A 55 -1.40 2.85 -1.21
N THR A 56 -0.09 2.60 -1.28
CA THR A 56 0.89 3.26 -0.41
C THR A 56 1.84 4.13 -1.21
N ALA A 57 2.36 5.20 -0.59
CA ALA A 57 3.27 6.13 -1.28
C ALA A 57 4.48 5.40 -1.92
N ASN A 58 5.10 4.49 -1.17
CA ASN A 58 6.25 3.71 -1.63
C ASN A 58 5.89 2.76 -2.79
N GLN A 59 4.76 2.03 -2.68
CA GLN A 59 4.31 1.08 -3.70
C GLN A 59 3.92 1.77 -5.01
N VAL A 60 3.11 2.84 -4.94
CA VAL A 60 2.67 3.60 -6.13
C VAL A 60 3.87 4.22 -6.84
N THR A 61 4.83 4.76 -6.08
CA THR A 61 6.06 5.34 -6.65
C THR A 61 6.88 4.30 -7.40
N MET A 62 7.06 3.11 -6.82
CA MET A 62 7.79 2.03 -7.47
C MET A 62 7.07 1.51 -8.71
N TRP A 63 5.75 1.31 -8.62
CA TRP A 63 4.91 0.92 -9.75
C TRP A 63 5.08 1.88 -10.94
N GLU A 64 4.97 3.18 -10.67
CA GLU A 64 5.09 4.21 -11.70
C GLU A 64 6.51 4.28 -12.28
N ALA A 65 7.54 4.20 -11.44
CA ALA A 65 8.93 4.18 -11.88
C ALA A 65 9.21 2.99 -12.82
N LEU A 66 8.74 1.78 -12.46
CA LEU A 66 8.86 0.59 -13.30
C LEU A 66 8.05 0.71 -14.60
N ARG A 67 6.86 1.32 -14.54
CA ARG A 67 6.01 1.56 -15.73
C ARG A 67 6.69 2.50 -16.72
N LEU A 68 7.27 3.60 -16.24
CA LEU A 68 8.02 4.58 -17.04
C LEU A 68 9.30 3.98 -17.63
N ALA A 69 9.97 3.10 -16.88
CA ALA A 69 11.18 2.40 -17.34
C ALA A 69 10.90 1.24 -18.32
N ASN A 70 9.63 0.93 -18.62
CA ASN A 70 9.22 -0.29 -19.35
C ASN A 70 9.78 -1.57 -18.70
N ARG A 71 9.80 -1.60 -17.35
CA ARG A 71 10.27 -2.74 -16.53
C ARG A 71 9.19 -3.28 -15.59
N LEU A 72 7.98 -2.76 -15.65
CA LEU A 72 6.87 -3.27 -14.84
C LEU A 72 6.57 -4.73 -15.21
N THR A 73 6.75 -5.61 -14.23
CA THR A 73 6.35 -7.01 -14.29
C THR A 73 5.44 -7.29 -13.09
N PRO A 74 4.41 -8.15 -13.23
CA PRO A 74 3.54 -8.48 -12.10
C PRO A 74 4.29 -9.06 -10.90
N GLN A 75 4.05 -8.52 -9.71
CA GLN A 75 4.65 -8.91 -8.43
C GLN A 75 3.56 -9.02 -7.36
N SER A 76 2.97 -10.20 -7.21
CA SER A 76 1.80 -10.41 -6.33
C SER A 76 2.09 -10.28 -4.84
N ASN A 77 3.36 -10.39 -4.42
CA ASN A 77 3.76 -10.21 -3.02
C ASN A 77 3.80 -8.74 -2.58
N LEU A 78 3.59 -7.80 -3.51
CA LEU A 78 3.66 -6.36 -3.26
C LEU A 78 2.29 -5.68 -3.38
N GLY A 79 1.20 -6.40 -3.11
CA GLY A 79 -0.19 -5.91 -3.15
C GLY A 79 -0.82 -5.88 -4.55
N ARG A 80 -2.14 -5.64 -4.62
CA ARG A 80 -2.94 -5.72 -5.85
C ARG A 80 -2.47 -4.81 -6.97
N LEU A 81 -1.99 -3.59 -6.67
CA LEU A 81 -1.46 -2.67 -7.69
C LEU A 81 -0.25 -3.25 -8.43
N MET A 82 0.63 -3.96 -7.71
CA MET A 82 1.82 -4.55 -8.30
C MET A 82 1.52 -5.87 -9.01
N ALA A 83 0.35 -6.48 -8.76
CA ALA A 83 -0.09 -7.70 -9.43
C ALA A 83 -0.66 -7.47 -10.84
N VAL A 84 -0.94 -6.22 -11.23
CA VAL A 84 -1.42 -5.91 -12.59
C VAL A 84 -0.25 -5.68 -13.55
N GLY A 85 -0.29 -6.34 -14.71
CA GLY A 85 0.59 -6.05 -15.84
C GLY A 85 0.11 -4.81 -16.60
N ARG A 86 0.89 -4.34 -17.57
CA ARG A 86 0.35 -3.38 -18.55
C ARG A 86 -0.84 -4.01 -19.27
N GLU A 87 -1.94 -3.27 -19.40
CA GLU A 87 -2.92 -3.56 -20.45
C GLU A 87 -2.19 -3.41 -21.79
N THR A 88 -2.18 -4.50 -22.57
CA THR A 88 -1.54 -4.57 -23.89
C THR A 88 -2.29 -3.75 -24.91
#